data_AF-A0A660VE85-F1
#
_entry.id   AF-A0A660VE85-F1
#
_cell.length_a   1.000
_cell.length_b   1.000
_cell.length_c   1.000
_cell.angle_alpha   90.00
_cell.angle_beta   90.00
_cell.angle_gamma   90.00
#
_symmetry.space_group_name_H-M   'P 1'
#
loop_
_entity.id
_entity.type
_entity.pdbx_description
1 polymer ?
#
loop_
_entity_poly.entity_id
_entity_poly.type
_entity_poly.pdbx_seq_one_letter_code
_entity_poly.pdbx_strand_id
1 'polypeptide(L)'
;MPSLSVRRVIAASLSAALLVSTSGATFAADEAAPTPIAPPSLDLALATLAPRSALLAGDTAGAIELAKVRLPACEIKDTPTRYGKVKQWKRTLLDTNLKLKRTYKPWDLVSVSRANISGSGKVRKVIIDDLRALARAARKKGKPLAVRSAYRSYEYQKSLFDYYVRSSGYAQAIKFSARPGHSEHQLGTTIDFTTAPSVPLKTSFGESPSGKWLARNGWKYGFIMSYPKGKRSASCYGYEPWHWRYFGRNLARKIHESGQVPRRYLYENFETAP
;
A
#
# COMPACT_ATOMS: atom_id res chain seq x y z
N MET A 1 -67.89 57.34 11.57
CA MET A 1 -66.92 57.62 10.49
C MET A 1 -66.88 59.11 10.24
N PRO A 2 -65.85 59.79 10.77
CA PRO A 2 -65.29 60.99 10.14
C PRO A 2 -63.74 61.01 10.14
N SER A 3 -63.22 61.93 9.34
CA SER A 3 -62.05 62.79 9.56
C SER A 3 -60.64 62.19 9.70
N LEU A 4 -59.79 62.66 8.78
CA LEU A 4 -58.33 62.67 8.80
C LEU A 4 -57.75 63.30 10.08
N SER A 5 -56.59 62.79 10.53
CA SER A 5 -55.63 63.55 11.33
C SER A 5 -54.19 63.17 10.94
N VAL A 6 -53.39 64.22 10.79
CA VAL A 6 -51.98 64.30 10.45
C VAL A 6 -51.11 63.71 11.56
N ARG A 7 -49.94 63.13 11.21
CA ARG A 7 -48.70 63.26 11.98
C ARG A 7 -47.47 62.96 11.11
N ARG A 8 -46.57 63.96 11.04
CA ARG A 8 -45.15 63.89 10.67
C ARG A 8 -44.46 62.80 11.55
N VAL A 9 -43.28 62.23 11.30
CA VAL A 9 -41.96 62.83 10.99
C VAL A 9 -40.98 61.66 10.70
N ILE A 10 -39.85 61.98 10.03
CA ILE A 10 -38.48 61.41 10.13
C ILE A 10 -38.05 60.48 8.99
N ALA A 11 -37.20 61.08 8.15
CA ALA A 11 -36.31 60.42 7.21
C ALA A 11 -35.16 59.69 7.94
N ALA A 12 -34.83 58.50 7.48
CA ALA A 12 -33.54 57.87 7.71
C ALA A 12 -33.06 57.26 6.40
N SER A 13 -32.01 57.88 5.84
CA SER A 13 -31.31 57.46 4.65
C SER A 13 -30.56 56.15 4.91
N LEU A 14 -30.86 55.09 4.15
CA LEU A 14 -29.99 53.90 4.07
C LEU A 14 -29.52 53.72 2.63
N SER A 15 -28.22 53.93 2.42
CA SER A 15 -27.51 53.62 1.19
C SER A 15 -27.56 52.11 0.91
N ALA A 16 -28.06 51.74 -0.26
CA ALA A 16 -28.03 50.37 -0.75
C ALA A 16 -26.63 50.03 -1.29
N ALA A 17 -25.89 49.17 -0.59
CA ALA A 17 -24.72 48.50 -1.13
C ALA A 17 -25.15 47.17 -1.76
N LEU A 18 -25.00 47.08 -3.08
CA LEU A 18 -25.28 45.91 -3.89
C LEU A 18 -24.23 44.81 -3.59
N LEU A 19 -24.60 43.80 -2.80
CA LEU A 19 -23.78 42.62 -2.56
C LEU A 19 -24.00 41.60 -3.69
N VAL A 20 -23.01 41.49 -4.57
CA VAL A 20 -22.88 40.39 -5.53
C VAL A 20 -22.58 39.11 -4.75
N SER A 21 -23.53 38.18 -4.70
CA SER A 21 -23.35 36.86 -4.11
C SER A 21 -22.57 35.95 -5.07
N THR A 22 -21.28 35.77 -4.84
CA THR A 22 -20.53 34.66 -5.46
C THR A 22 -20.70 33.42 -4.60
N SER A 23 -21.43 32.43 -5.09
CA SER A 23 -21.52 31.09 -4.51
C SER A 23 -20.16 30.38 -4.62
N GLY A 24 -19.36 30.47 -3.55
CA GLY A 24 -18.15 29.68 -3.39
C GLY A 24 -18.51 28.24 -3.04
N ALA A 25 -18.22 27.32 -3.97
CA ALA A 25 -18.27 25.89 -3.72
C ALA A 25 -17.36 25.52 -2.54
N THR A 26 -17.93 24.92 -1.51
CA THR A 26 -17.19 24.36 -0.38
C THR A 26 -16.42 23.13 -0.88
N PHE A 27 -15.11 23.27 -1.07
CA PHE A 27 -14.21 22.13 -1.17
C PHE A 27 -14.20 21.41 0.17
N ALA A 28 -14.61 20.14 0.16
CA ALA A 28 -14.53 19.25 1.30
C ALA A 28 -13.10 19.23 1.85
N ALA A 29 -12.98 19.42 3.17
CA ALA A 29 -11.73 19.41 3.90
C ALA A 29 -10.91 18.16 3.55
N ASP A 30 -9.68 18.42 3.13
CA ASP A 30 -8.67 17.44 2.77
C ASP A 30 -8.35 16.56 3.98
N GLU A 31 -8.09 15.29 3.70
CA GLU A 31 -7.82 14.22 4.65
C GLU A 31 -6.56 14.59 5.47
N ALA A 32 -6.75 15.00 6.73
CA ALA A 32 -5.64 15.36 7.62
C ALA A 32 -4.62 14.22 7.70
N ALA A 33 -3.33 14.56 7.56
CA ALA A 33 -2.24 13.59 7.61
C ALA A 33 -2.26 12.86 8.97
N PRO A 34 -2.41 11.53 9.02
CA PRO A 34 -2.43 10.79 10.26
C PRO A 34 -1.01 10.64 10.81
N THR A 35 -0.97 10.28 12.09
CA THR A 35 0.25 10.19 12.88
C THR A 35 1.27 9.22 12.27
N PRO A 36 2.53 9.65 12.12
CA PRO A 36 3.60 8.81 11.61
C PRO A 36 3.78 7.57 12.49
N ILE A 37 3.95 6.42 11.85
CA ILE A 37 4.19 5.15 12.54
C ILE A 37 5.67 5.14 12.92
N ALA A 38 5.98 4.81 14.17
CA ALA A 38 7.36 4.67 14.62
C ALA A 38 8.11 3.64 13.74
N PRO A 39 9.37 3.89 13.36
CA PRO A 39 10.14 2.96 12.54
C PRO A 39 10.25 1.59 13.24
N PRO A 40 10.21 0.47 12.49
CA PRO A 40 10.40 -0.85 13.10
C PRO A 40 11.81 -0.96 13.70
N SER A 41 11.90 -1.46 14.93
CA SER A 41 13.17 -1.80 15.58
C SER A 41 13.87 -2.91 14.77
N LEU A 42 15.10 -2.67 14.32
CA LEU A 42 15.93 -3.64 13.60
C LEU A 42 16.81 -4.39 14.60
N ASP A 43 16.46 -5.65 14.91
CA ASP A 43 17.35 -6.55 15.63
C ASP A 43 18.40 -7.09 14.64
N LEU A 44 19.65 -6.69 14.85
CA LEU A 44 20.80 -7.07 14.01
C LEU A 44 21.42 -8.36 14.56
N ALA A 45 20.97 -9.52 14.07
CA ALA A 45 21.67 -10.78 14.33
C ALA A 45 22.78 -10.98 13.29
N LEU A 46 24.03 -10.84 13.73
CA LEU A 46 25.23 -11.11 12.95
C LEU A 46 25.47 -12.63 12.94
N ALA A 47 25.28 -13.29 11.80
CA ALA A 47 25.67 -14.69 11.61
C ALA A 47 26.91 -14.75 10.72
N THR A 48 28.03 -15.14 11.32
CA THR A 48 29.28 -15.45 10.63
C THR A 48 29.22 -16.89 10.10
N LEU A 49 29.50 -17.07 8.80
CA LEU A 49 29.68 -18.39 8.19
C LEU A 49 30.98 -18.37 7.38
N ALA A 50 31.92 -19.24 7.75
CA ALA A 50 33.15 -19.53 7.04
C ALA A 50 32.89 -20.48 5.84
N PRO A 51 33.73 -20.48 4.79
CA PRO A 51 33.55 -21.36 3.66
C PRO A 51 34.21 -22.72 3.90
N ARG A 52 33.62 -23.78 3.36
CA ARG A 52 34.29 -25.06 3.09
C ARG A 52 34.24 -25.33 1.60
N SER A 53 35.41 -25.41 0.99
CA SER A 53 35.61 -25.79 -0.41
C SER A 53 35.50 -27.30 -0.57
N ALA A 54 34.86 -27.74 -1.65
CA ALA A 54 35.11 -29.03 -2.28
C ALA A 54 34.85 -28.92 -3.79
N LEU A 55 35.90 -29.25 -4.56
CA LEU A 55 35.97 -29.53 -6.01
C LEU A 55 35.91 -31.08 -6.11
N LEU A 56 35.40 -31.81 -7.11
CA LEU A 56 35.28 -31.68 -8.57
C LEU A 56 34.29 -32.70 -9.15
N ALA A 57 33.88 -32.44 -10.40
CA ALA A 57 33.51 -33.36 -11.50
C ALA A 57 32.30 -34.31 -11.27
N GLY A 58 31.37 -34.49 -12.19
CA GLY A 58 31.17 -34.04 -13.57
C GLY A 58 30.17 -35.03 -14.17
N ASP A 59 29.14 -34.56 -14.87
CA ASP A 59 28.41 -35.37 -15.85
C ASP A 59 27.60 -34.44 -16.75
N THR A 60 27.88 -34.53 -18.05
CA THR A 60 27.20 -33.76 -19.11
C THR A 60 26.00 -34.56 -19.58
N ALA A 61 24.92 -34.53 -18.79
CA ALA A 61 23.60 -34.87 -19.27
C ALA A 61 22.85 -33.55 -19.52
N GLY A 62 22.51 -33.31 -20.79
CA GLY A 62 21.81 -32.11 -21.24
C GLY A 62 20.49 -31.90 -20.50
N ALA A 63 20.54 -31.05 -19.48
CA ALA A 63 19.39 -30.29 -19.03
C ALA A 63 19.60 -28.87 -19.52
N ILE A 64 18.77 -28.43 -20.45
CA ILE A 64 18.57 -27.00 -20.69
C ILE A 64 17.97 -26.46 -19.39
N GLU A 65 18.81 -26.12 -18.41
CA GLU A 65 18.38 -25.27 -17.30
C GLU A 65 18.03 -23.93 -17.96
N LEU A 66 16.74 -23.71 -18.20
CA LEU A 66 16.19 -22.40 -18.55
C LEU A 66 16.87 -21.38 -17.63
N ALA A 67 17.78 -20.59 -18.18
CA ALA A 67 18.58 -19.65 -17.40
C ALA A 67 17.62 -18.80 -16.56
N LYS A 68 17.61 -19.02 -15.24
CA LYS A 68 16.70 -18.30 -14.34
C LYS A 68 16.96 -16.82 -14.54
N VAL A 69 15.95 -16.10 -15.03
CA VAL A 69 16.00 -14.66 -15.26
C VAL A 69 16.61 -13.97 -14.03
N ARG A 70 17.72 -13.25 -14.24
CA ARG A 70 18.42 -12.56 -13.16
C ARG A 70 17.59 -11.35 -12.74
N LEU A 71 17.20 -11.32 -11.47
CA LEU A 71 16.45 -10.21 -10.90
C LEU A 71 17.38 -8.99 -10.71
N PRO A 72 16.96 -7.77 -11.10
CA PRO A 72 17.76 -6.57 -10.92
C PRO A 72 18.05 -6.29 -9.45
N ALA A 73 19.20 -5.68 -9.18
CA ALA A 73 19.55 -5.21 -7.85
C ALA A 73 18.56 -4.14 -7.36
N CYS A 74 18.49 -3.98 -6.03
CA CYS A 74 17.63 -3.00 -5.38
C CYS A 74 18.25 -1.59 -5.41
N GLU A 75 18.43 -1.08 -6.63
CA GLU A 75 18.98 0.25 -6.86
C GLU A 75 17.96 1.33 -6.51
N ILE A 76 18.46 2.46 -6.02
CA ILE A 76 17.65 3.65 -5.72
C ILE A 76 17.62 4.51 -6.99
N LYS A 77 16.57 4.35 -7.80
CA LYS A 77 16.36 5.04 -9.08
C LYS A 77 14.88 5.35 -9.26
N ASP A 78 14.52 6.19 -10.22
CA ASP A 78 13.14 6.68 -10.41
C ASP A 78 12.59 6.32 -11.79
N THR A 79 12.84 5.08 -12.23
CA THR A 79 12.40 4.61 -13.54
C THR A 79 10.88 4.41 -13.54
N PRO A 80 10.13 4.97 -14.51
CA PRO A 80 8.71 4.69 -14.63
C PRO A 80 8.44 3.20 -14.88
N THR A 81 7.49 2.62 -14.14
CA THR A 81 7.06 1.22 -14.37
C THR A 81 6.41 1.04 -15.74
N ARG A 82 6.68 -0.08 -16.43
CA ARG A 82 6.10 -0.43 -17.74
C ARG A 82 4.57 -0.46 -17.69
N TYR A 83 4.02 -0.94 -16.57
CA TYR A 83 2.57 -1.11 -16.35
C TYR A 83 1.98 -0.02 -15.44
N GLY A 84 2.17 1.25 -15.80
CA GLY A 84 1.79 2.40 -14.98
C GLY A 84 0.33 2.86 -15.08
N LYS A 85 -0.57 2.18 -15.82
CA LYS A 85 -1.99 2.57 -15.93
C LYS A 85 -2.84 1.87 -14.87
N VAL A 86 -3.90 2.52 -14.39
CA VAL A 86 -4.81 1.98 -13.36
C VAL A 86 -5.42 0.62 -13.74
N LYS A 87 -5.70 0.36 -15.03
CA LYS A 87 -6.22 -0.95 -15.48
C LYS A 87 -5.17 -2.06 -15.42
N GLN A 88 -3.87 -1.74 -15.36
CA GLN A 88 -2.75 -2.68 -15.38
C GLN A 88 -2.25 -3.06 -13.97
N TRP A 89 -2.91 -2.60 -12.91
CA TRP A 89 -2.52 -2.77 -11.51
C TRP A 89 -2.06 -4.18 -11.08
N LYS A 90 -2.57 -5.24 -11.70
CA LYS A 90 -2.15 -6.64 -11.44
C LYS A 90 -0.70 -6.91 -11.83
N ARG A 91 -0.22 -6.21 -12.88
CA ARG A 91 1.11 -6.38 -13.48
C ARG A 91 2.10 -5.29 -13.06
N THR A 92 1.61 -4.19 -12.48
CA THR A 92 2.44 -3.07 -12.05
C THR A 92 3.50 -3.52 -11.05
N LEU A 93 4.76 -3.53 -11.48
CA LEU A 93 5.88 -3.77 -10.61
C LEU A 93 6.37 -2.43 -10.04
N LEU A 94 6.46 -2.36 -8.72
CA LEU A 94 7.06 -1.24 -7.98
C LEU A 94 8.11 -1.82 -7.05
N ASP A 95 9.26 -1.16 -7.00
CA ASP A 95 10.37 -1.49 -6.11
C ASP A 95 11.19 -0.22 -5.84
N THR A 96 12.43 -0.35 -5.38
CA THR A 96 13.29 0.82 -5.14
C THR A 96 13.70 1.58 -6.41
N ASN A 97 13.50 1.02 -7.60
CA ASN A 97 13.77 1.63 -8.89
C ASN A 97 12.49 2.00 -9.65
N LEU A 98 11.52 1.10 -9.72
CA LEU A 98 10.30 1.24 -10.52
C LEU A 98 9.22 2.01 -9.77
N LYS A 99 8.69 3.06 -10.38
CA LYS A 99 7.69 3.95 -9.78
C LYS A 99 6.47 4.25 -10.64
N LEU A 100 5.39 4.61 -9.98
CA LEU A 100 4.22 5.26 -10.55
C LEU A 100 4.46 6.76 -10.76
N LYS A 101 3.70 7.33 -11.71
CA LYS A 101 3.61 8.78 -11.89
C LYS A 101 2.92 9.43 -10.68
N ARG A 102 3.26 10.69 -10.41
CA ARG A 102 2.59 11.53 -9.41
C ARG A 102 1.07 11.56 -9.60
N THR A 103 0.61 11.60 -10.84
CA THR A 103 -0.80 11.68 -11.22
C THR A 103 -1.56 10.35 -11.16
N TYR A 104 -0.92 9.23 -10.84
CA TYR A 104 -1.62 7.96 -10.71
C TYR A 104 -2.57 7.99 -9.51
N LYS A 105 -3.87 7.87 -9.80
CA LYS A 105 -4.97 7.80 -8.82
C LYS A 105 -6.05 6.86 -9.34
N PRO A 106 -6.34 5.73 -8.67
CA PRO A 106 -7.49 4.90 -9.03
C PRO A 106 -8.80 5.67 -8.87
N TRP A 107 -9.68 5.61 -9.87
CA TRP A 107 -10.98 6.29 -9.85
C TRP A 107 -12.05 5.55 -9.03
N ASP A 108 -11.81 4.27 -8.70
CA ASP A 108 -12.79 3.35 -8.11
C ASP A 108 -12.52 3.06 -6.63
N LEU A 109 -11.94 4.02 -5.89
CA LEU A 109 -11.66 3.90 -4.48
C LEU A 109 -12.94 3.95 -3.63
N VAL A 110 -13.07 3.01 -2.70
CA VAL A 110 -14.21 2.87 -1.79
C VAL A 110 -13.73 2.51 -0.39
N SER A 111 -14.51 2.84 0.65
CA SER A 111 -14.14 2.54 2.04
C SER A 111 -13.93 1.04 2.28
N VAL A 112 -12.91 0.69 3.06
CA VAL A 112 -12.67 -0.70 3.51
C VAL A 112 -13.83 -1.25 4.34
N SER A 113 -14.62 -0.39 5.00
CA SER A 113 -15.78 -0.81 5.80
C SER A 113 -16.84 -1.55 4.97
N ARG A 114 -16.88 -1.36 3.64
CA ARG A 114 -17.76 -2.12 2.72
C ARG A 114 -17.46 -3.62 2.70
N ALA A 115 -16.26 -4.02 3.13
CA ALA A 115 -15.88 -5.42 3.29
C ALA A 115 -16.27 -6.00 4.66
N ASN A 116 -16.95 -5.24 5.53
CA ASN A 116 -17.30 -5.64 6.90
C ASN A 116 -16.06 -6.09 7.71
N ILE A 117 -14.98 -5.33 7.57
CA ILE A 117 -13.73 -5.44 8.32
C ILE A 117 -13.54 -4.16 9.13
N SER A 118 -13.01 -4.28 10.35
CA SER A 118 -12.68 -3.12 11.18
C SER A 118 -11.47 -2.37 10.60
N GLY A 119 -11.42 -1.05 10.81
CA GLY A 119 -10.36 -0.19 10.31
C GLY A 119 -10.89 0.94 9.44
N SER A 120 -9.96 1.68 8.84
CA SER A 120 -10.25 2.85 8.03
C SER A 120 -9.42 2.87 6.75
N GLY A 121 -9.70 3.84 5.89
CA GLY A 121 -9.03 4.02 4.60
C GLY A 121 -9.85 3.51 3.42
N LYS A 122 -9.29 3.69 2.23
CA LYS A 122 -9.94 3.35 0.95
C LYS A 122 -9.14 2.30 0.21
N VAL A 123 -9.83 1.45 -0.54
CA VAL A 123 -9.25 0.45 -1.45
C VAL A 123 -10.02 0.48 -2.75
N ARG A 124 -9.45 -0.08 -3.82
CA ARG A 124 -10.20 -0.23 -5.08
C ARG A 124 -11.40 -1.15 -4.89
N LYS A 125 -12.53 -0.81 -5.52
CA LYS A 125 -13.79 -1.56 -5.45
C LYS A 125 -13.63 -3.05 -5.76
N VAL A 126 -12.74 -3.40 -6.68
CA VAL A 126 -12.46 -4.80 -7.09
C VAL A 126 -12.06 -5.73 -5.94
N ILE A 127 -11.56 -5.18 -4.83
CA ILE A 127 -11.02 -5.95 -3.70
C ILE A 127 -12.12 -6.33 -2.69
N ILE A 128 -13.23 -5.61 -2.68
CA ILE A 128 -14.18 -5.61 -1.55
C ILE A 128 -14.75 -7.00 -1.26
N ASP A 129 -15.15 -7.76 -2.27
CA ASP A 129 -15.76 -9.07 -2.05
C ASP A 129 -14.75 -10.10 -1.54
N ASP A 130 -13.52 -10.03 -2.03
CA ASP A 130 -12.41 -10.89 -1.59
C ASP A 130 -11.90 -10.51 -0.20
N LEU A 131 -11.81 -9.21 0.11
CA LEU A 131 -11.49 -8.73 1.45
C LEU A 131 -12.56 -9.16 2.47
N ARG A 132 -13.84 -9.09 2.09
CA ARG A 132 -14.95 -9.56 2.92
C ARG A 132 -14.83 -11.07 3.17
N ALA A 133 -14.55 -11.84 2.12
CA ALA A 133 -14.37 -13.28 2.23
C ALA A 133 -13.18 -13.64 3.14
N LEU A 134 -12.05 -12.97 2.98
CA LEU A 134 -10.85 -13.11 3.84
C LEU A 134 -11.20 -12.82 5.30
N ALA A 135 -11.79 -11.66 5.58
CA ALA A 135 -12.13 -11.21 6.93
C ALA A 135 -13.10 -12.18 7.62
N ARG A 136 -14.14 -12.64 6.90
CA ARG A 136 -15.10 -13.63 7.42
C ARG A 136 -14.44 -14.97 7.72
N ALA A 137 -13.58 -15.46 6.84
CA ALA A 137 -12.89 -16.73 7.04
C ALA A 137 -11.91 -16.68 8.22
N ALA A 138 -11.18 -15.57 8.36
CA ALA A 138 -10.27 -15.35 9.47
C ALA A 138 -11.03 -15.31 10.81
N ARG A 139 -12.13 -14.55 10.86
CA ARG A 139 -13.01 -14.46 12.05
C ARG A 139 -13.59 -15.81 12.45
N LYS A 140 -14.07 -16.62 11.49
CA LYS A 140 -14.57 -17.99 11.76
C LYS A 140 -13.53 -18.92 12.39
N LYS A 141 -12.24 -18.62 12.27
CA LYS A 141 -11.15 -19.38 12.88
C LYS A 141 -10.61 -18.74 14.16
N GLY A 142 -11.29 -17.72 14.70
CA GLY A 142 -10.83 -16.96 15.86
C GLY A 142 -9.55 -16.16 15.58
N LYS A 143 -9.35 -15.76 14.31
CA LYS A 143 -8.16 -15.03 13.81
C LYS A 143 -8.59 -13.68 13.24
N PRO A 144 -9.06 -12.73 14.07
CA PRO A 144 -9.55 -11.45 13.57
C PRO A 144 -8.45 -10.70 12.80
N LEU A 145 -8.88 -10.01 11.75
CA LEU A 145 -8.07 -9.09 10.96
C LEU A 145 -8.73 -7.71 10.97
N ALA A 146 -7.90 -6.67 11.00
CA ALA A 146 -8.29 -5.28 10.90
C ALA A 146 -7.38 -4.57 9.88
N VAL A 147 -7.88 -3.47 9.31
CA VAL A 147 -7.13 -2.58 8.41
C VAL A 147 -6.51 -1.45 9.22
N ARG A 148 -5.18 -1.33 9.19
CA ARG A 148 -4.44 -0.21 9.81
C ARG A 148 -4.10 0.89 8.82
N SER A 149 -3.84 0.53 7.57
CA SER A 149 -3.52 1.44 6.46
C SER A 149 -3.91 0.80 5.12
N ALA A 150 -4.27 1.63 4.14
CA ALA A 150 -4.79 1.21 2.83
C ALA A 150 -4.28 2.16 1.74
N TYR A 151 -5.10 2.63 0.79
CA TYR A 151 -4.67 3.56 -0.25
C TYR A 151 -3.96 4.79 0.33
N ARG A 152 -2.82 5.16 -0.27
CA ARG A 152 -2.09 6.40 -0.02
C ARG A 152 -1.84 7.10 -1.36
N SER A 153 -2.19 8.38 -1.47
CA SER A 153 -1.86 9.16 -2.66
C SER A 153 -0.35 9.37 -2.77
N TYR A 154 0.13 9.79 -3.94
CA TYR A 154 1.53 10.18 -4.09
C TYR A 154 1.89 11.30 -3.09
N GLU A 155 1.04 12.31 -2.96
CA GLU A 155 1.31 13.48 -2.12
C GLU A 155 1.33 13.11 -0.64
N TYR A 156 0.45 12.20 -0.22
CA TYR A 156 0.51 11.60 1.10
C TYR A 156 1.85 10.88 1.33
N GLN A 157 2.27 10.05 0.37
CA GLN A 157 3.52 9.31 0.47
C GLN A 157 4.73 10.24 0.53
N LYS A 158 4.68 11.36 -0.21
CA LYS A 158 5.68 12.43 -0.15
C LYS A 158 5.79 13.04 1.23
N SER A 159 4.68 13.51 1.79
CA SER A 159 4.67 14.10 3.14
C SER A 159 5.19 13.12 4.19
N LEU A 160 4.80 11.84 4.09
CA LEU A 160 5.26 10.78 5.00
C LEU A 160 6.77 10.51 4.84
N PHE A 161 7.26 10.40 3.61
CA PHE A 161 8.68 10.18 3.36
C PHE A 161 9.52 11.36 3.85
N ASP A 162 9.10 12.59 3.54
CA ASP A 162 9.78 13.81 3.98
C ASP A 162 9.79 13.92 5.52
N TYR A 163 8.72 13.50 6.19
CA TYR A 163 8.69 13.40 7.65
C TYR A 163 9.82 12.48 8.17
N TYR A 164 9.95 11.28 7.60
CA TYR A 164 11.00 10.34 8.03
C TYR A 164 12.41 10.81 7.69
N VAL A 165 12.59 11.52 6.57
CA VAL A 165 13.87 12.16 6.25
C VAL A 165 14.22 13.19 7.32
N ARG A 166 13.27 14.03 7.74
CA ARG A 166 13.49 15.00 8.81
C ARG A 166 13.77 14.34 10.16
N SER A 167 13.07 13.26 10.50
CA SER A 167 13.17 12.63 11.82
C SER A 167 14.37 11.69 11.97
N SER A 168 14.85 11.09 10.87
CA SER A 168 15.80 9.98 10.94
C SER A 168 16.91 10.05 9.89
N GLY A 169 16.90 11.06 9.02
CA GLY A 169 17.82 11.20 7.91
C GLY A 169 17.45 10.35 6.69
N TYR A 170 17.87 10.79 5.52
CA TYR A 170 17.53 10.14 4.24
C TYR A 170 17.98 8.67 4.18
N ALA A 171 19.23 8.40 4.59
CA ALA A 171 19.80 7.06 4.55
C ALA A 171 19.03 6.04 5.40
N GLN A 172 18.39 6.49 6.49
CA GLN A 172 17.57 5.64 7.32
C GLN A 172 16.14 5.56 6.76
N ALA A 173 15.55 6.67 6.34
CA ALA A 173 14.21 6.73 5.77
C ALA A 173 14.01 5.77 4.59
N ILE A 174 14.97 5.68 3.67
CA ILE A 174 14.89 4.76 2.51
C ILE A 174 14.90 3.27 2.87
N LYS A 175 15.24 2.90 4.11
CA LYS A 175 15.27 1.49 4.53
C LYS A 175 13.91 0.96 4.95
N PHE A 176 12.98 1.82 5.36
CA PHE A 176 11.70 1.45 5.95
C PHE A 176 10.50 2.26 5.41
N SER A 177 10.73 3.30 4.61
CA SER A 177 9.68 4.05 3.94
C SER A 177 9.91 4.08 2.44
N ALA A 178 8.90 3.65 1.68
CA ALA A 178 8.93 3.77 0.23
C ALA A 178 8.96 5.25 -0.19
N ARG A 179 9.77 5.56 -1.19
CA ARG A 179 9.80 6.89 -1.81
C ARG A 179 8.48 7.17 -2.56
N PRO A 180 8.12 8.43 -2.80
CA PRO A 180 6.89 8.78 -3.52
C PRO A 180 6.85 8.16 -4.92
N GLY A 181 5.76 7.47 -5.26
CA GLY A 181 5.63 6.70 -6.49
C GLY A 181 6.08 5.24 -6.38
N HIS A 182 6.87 4.86 -5.37
CA HIS A 182 7.36 3.49 -5.18
C HIS A 182 6.48 2.67 -4.23
N SER A 183 5.58 3.32 -3.49
CA SER A 183 4.68 2.67 -2.53
C SER A 183 3.56 1.90 -3.24
N GLU A 184 3.44 0.60 -2.98
CA GLU A 184 2.32 -0.19 -3.51
C GLU A 184 0.94 0.29 -3.03
N HIS A 185 0.86 1.03 -1.91
CA HIS A 185 -0.39 1.64 -1.45
C HIS A 185 -0.99 2.61 -2.46
N GLN A 186 -0.17 3.23 -3.31
CA GLN A 186 -0.66 4.12 -4.36
C GLN A 186 -1.48 3.36 -5.42
N LEU A 187 -1.32 2.04 -5.55
CA LEU A 187 -2.17 1.21 -6.41
C LEU A 187 -3.63 1.15 -5.93
N GLY A 188 -3.88 1.44 -4.65
CA GLY A 188 -5.17 1.20 -3.99
C GLY A 188 -5.49 -0.28 -3.80
N THR A 189 -4.50 -1.15 -4.01
CA THR A 189 -4.63 -2.61 -3.92
C THR A 189 -3.77 -3.24 -2.84
N THR A 190 -3.32 -2.44 -1.88
CA THR A 190 -2.45 -2.87 -0.80
C THR A 190 -3.06 -2.46 0.52
N ILE A 191 -2.98 -3.37 1.50
CA ILE A 191 -3.55 -3.21 2.83
C ILE A 191 -2.48 -3.60 3.84
N ASP A 192 -2.35 -2.77 4.88
CA ASP A 192 -1.64 -3.13 6.10
C ASP A 192 -2.62 -3.75 7.10
N PHE A 193 -2.46 -5.04 7.36
CA PHE A 193 -3.30 -5.80 8.28
C PHE A 193 -2.73 -5.85 9.71
N THR A 194 -3.63 -5.78 10.68
CA THR A 194 -3.36 -6.02 12.11
C THR A 194 -4.50 -6.83 12.74
N THR A 195 -4.50 -6.99 14.06
CA THR A 195 -5.60 -7.65 14.79
C THR A 195 -6.71 -6.69 15.22
N ALA A 196 -6.39 -5.39 15.38
CA ALA A 196 -7.35 -4.32 15.63
C ALA A 196 -6.82 -2.99 15.07
N PRO A 197 -7.69 -2.02 14.71
CA PRO A 197 -7.26 -0.78 14.03
C PRO A 197 -6.24 0.06 14.79
N SER A 198 -6.24 -0.01 16.13
CA SER A 198 -5.29 0.72 17.00
C SER A 198 -3.93 0.04 17.12
N VAL A 199 -3.80 -1.22 16.72
CA VAL A 199 -2.56 -1.99 16.86
C VAL A 199 -1.50 -1.44 15.89
N PRO A 200 -0.28 -1.15 16.37
CA PRO A 200 0.79 -0.66 15.51
C PRO A 200 1.31 -1.74 14.57
N LEU A 201 1.87 -1.31 13.42
CA LEU A 201 2.55 -2.19 12.48
C LEU A 201 3.87 -2.64 13.08
N LYS A 202 3.97 -3.93 13.44
CA LYS A 202 5.17 -4.53 14.04
C LYS A 202 5.40 -5.92 13.47
N THR A 203 6.67 -6.34 13.44
CA THR A 203 7.07 -7.68 12.97
C THR A 203 6.44 -8.79 13.81
N SER A 204 6.11 -8.52 15.07
CA SER A 204 5.37 -9.43 15.96
C SER A 204 3.98 -9.82 15.44
N PHE A 205 3.37 -9.04 14.54
CA PHE A 205 2.12 -9.44 13.88
C PHE A 205 2.29 -10.76 13.14
N GLY A 206 3.44 -11.00 12.50
CA GLY A 206 3.74 -12.23 11.78
C GLY A 206 3.80 -13.47 12.69
N GLU A 207 4.10 -13.28 13.97
CA GLU A 207 4.12 -14.35 14.97
C GLU A 207 2.77 -14.58 15.64
N SER A 208 1.86 -13.62 15.55
CA SER A 208 0.51 -13.73 16.09
C SER A 208 -0.29 -14.84 15.39
N PRO A 209 -1.30 -15.41 16.06
CA PRO A 209 -2.17 -16.38 15.42
C PRO A 209 -2.83 -15.85 14.13
N SER A 210 -3.21 -14.56 14.09
CA SER A 210 -3.82 -13.94 12.91
C SER A 210 -2.83 -13.78 11.76
N GLY A 211 -1.61 -13.30 12.03
CA GLY A 211 -0.57 -13.18 11.01
C GLY A 211 -0.16 -14.54 10.43
N LYS A 212 0.02 -15.56 11.28
CA LYS A 212 0.30 -16.94 10.84
C LYS A 212 -0.83 -17.53 10.00
N TRP A 213 -2.09 -17.26 10.35
CA TRP A 213 -3.23 -17.70 9.56
C TRP A 213 -3.28 -16.99 8.21
N LEU A 214 -3.05 -15.67 8.18
CA LEU A 214 -3.02 -14.87 6.96
C LEU A 214 -1.88 -15.31 6.04
N ALA A 215 -0.67 -15.56 6.58
CA ALA A 215 0.47 -16.14 5.87
C ALA A 215 0.10 -17.40 5.07
N ARG A 216 -0.69 -18.30 5.67
CA ARG A 216 -1.11 -19.57 5.05
C ARG A 216 -2.31 -19.47 4.11
N ASN A 217 -3.16 -18.44 4.26
CA ASN A 217 -4.48 -18.41 3.61
C ASN A 217 -4.76 -17.19 2.75
N GLY A 218 -3.98 -16.11 2.87
CA GLY A 218 -4.24 -14.84 2.17
C GLY A 218 -4.37 -15.01 0.65
N TRP A 219 -3.54 -15.87 0.07
CA TRP A 219 -3.50 -16.12 -1.38
C TRP A 219 -4.82 -16.68 -1.92
N LYS A 220 -5.56 -17.46 -1.11
CA LYS A 220 -6.88 -18.02 -1.48
C LYS A 220 -7.92 -16.92 -1.75
N TYR A 221 -7.69 -15.74 -1.17
CA TYR A 221 -8.52 -14.55 -1.31
C TYR A 221 -7.83 -13.47 -2.15
N GLY A 222 -6.77 -13.81 -2.88
CA GLY A 222 -6.12 -12.88 -3.80
C GLY A 222 -5.02 -12.02 -3.17
N PHE A 223 -4.66 -12.20 -1.89
CA PHE A 223 -3.65 -11.39 -1.20
C PHE A 223 -2.32 -12.13 -1.06
N ILE A 224 -1.21 -11.45 -1.34
CA ILE A 224 0.15 -11.96 -1.15
C ILE A 224 0.94 -10.96 -0.30
N MET A 225 1.74 -11.48 0.64
CA MET A 225 2.68 -10.66 1.41
C MET A 225 3.82 -10.20 0.49
N SER A 226 3.97 -8.89 0.31
CA SER A 226 4.97 -8.37 -0.64
C SER A 226 6.40 -8.54 -0.11
N TYR A 227 6.59 -8.46 1.22
CA TYR A 227 7.91 -8.40 1.84
C TYR A 227 8.11 -9.48 2.93
N PRO A 228 8.30 -10.77 2.54
CA PRO A 228 8.46 -11.87 3.49
C PRO A 228 9.86 -11.95 4.13
N LYS A 229 9.93 -12.63 5.28
CA LYS A 229 11.17 -12.80 6.07
C LYS A 229 12.28 -13.46 5.25
N GLY A 230 13.49 -12.93 5.34
CA GLY A 230 14.67 -13.47 4.63
C GLY A 230 14.67 -13.26 3.11
N LYS A 231 13.73 -12.49 2.54
CA LYS A 231 13.61 -12.26 1.09
C LYS A 231 13.87 -10.81 0.68
N ARG A 232 14.68 -10.06 1.44
CA ARG A 232 15.02 -8.66 1.14
C ARG A 232 15.68 -8.50 -0.23
N SER A 233 16.62 -9.38 -0.59
CA SER A 233 17.29 -9.35 -1.91
C SER A 233 16.32 -9.53 -3.07
N ALA A 234 15.22 -10.24 -2.86
CA ALA A 234 14.21 -10.48 -3.89
C ALA A 234 13.12 -9.40 -3.92
N SER A 235 12.82 -8.75 -2.80
CA SER A 235 11.70 -7.81 -2.64
C SER A 235 12.10 -6.34 -2.53
N CYS A 236 13.36 -6.06 -2.25
CA CYS A 236 13.94 -4.74 -1.97
C CYS A 236 13.52 -4.06 -0.66
N TYR A 237 12.66 -4.71 0.13
CA TYR A 237 12.21 -4.20 1.43
C TYR A 237 12.49 -5.20 2.56
N GLY A 238 12.49 -4.70 3.81
CA GLY A 238 12.59 -5.53 5.01
C GLY A 238 11.35 -6.40 5.22
N TYR A 239 11.38 -7.27 6.22
CA TYR A 239 10.22 -8.11 6.54
C TYR A 239 9.06 -7.26 7.07
N GLU A 240 7.91 -7.32 6.39
CA GLU A 240 6.68 -6.61 6.76
C GLU A 240 5.49 -7.58 6.75
N PRO A 241 5.27 -8.35 7.84
CA PRO A 241 4.18 -9.33 7.88
C PRO A 241 2.78 -8.73 7.78
N TRP A 242 2.66 -7.41 7.98
CA TRP A 242 1.42 -6.66 7.87
C TRP A 242 1.11 -6.20 6.45
N HIS A 243 2.08 -6.13 5.52
CA HIS A 243 1.92 -5.51 4.20
C HIS A 243 1.50 -6.54 3.14
N TRP A 244 0.25 -6.44 2.68
CA TRP A 244 -0.35 -7.40 1.76
C TRP A 244 -0.93 -6.73 0.52
N ARG A 245 -0.48 -7.19 -0.65
CA ARG A 245 -0.98 -6.73 -1.95
C ARG A 245 -1.98 -7.72 -2.53
N TYR A 246 -3.10 -7.19 -2.99
CA TYR A 246 -4.09 -7.92 -3.75
C TYR A 246 -3.66 -8.05 -5.22
N PHE A 247 -3.83 -9.24 -5.80
CA PHE A 247 -3.58 -9.59 -7.20
C PHE A 247 -4.82 -10.19 -7.90
N GLY A 248 -5.89 -10.42 -7.14
CA GLY A 248 -6.98 -11.31 -7.53
C GLY A 248 -6.61 -12.79 -7.37
N ARG A 249 -7.61 -13.64 -7.08
CA ARG A 249 -7.39 -15.04 -6.68
C ARG A 249 -6.52 -15.84 -7.66
N ASN A 250 -6.73 -15.69 -8.97
CA ASN A 250 -6.00 -16.47 -9.96
C ASN A 250 -4.51 -16.12 -10.01
N LEU A 251 -4.15 -14.84 -10.01
CA LEU A 251 -2.74 -14.44 -10.05
C LEU A 251 -2.07 -14.64 -8.71
N ALA A 252 -2.76 -14.38 -7.59
CA ALA A 252 -2.25 -14.68 -6.26
C ALA A 252 -1.95 -16.17 -6.08
N ARG A 253 -2.81 -17.07 -6.59
CA ARG A 253 -2.55 -18.51 -6.61
C ARG A 253 -1.26 -18.84 -7.36
N LYS A 254 -1.07 -18.31 -8.57
CA LYS A 254 0.16 -18.53 -9.35
C LYS A 254 1.42 -18.02 -8.64
N ILE A 255 1.35 -16.83 -8.02
CA ILE A 255 2.47 -16.28 -7.22
C ILE A 255 2.76 -17.16 -6.00
N HIS A 256 1.71 -17.64 -5.33
CA HIS A 256 1.86 -18.51 -4.17
C HIS A 256 2.48 -19.87 -4.54
N GLU A 257 1.97 -20.51 -5.58
CA GLU A 257 2.44 -21.81 -6.07
C GLU A 257 3.88 -21.76 -6.60
N SER A 258 4.33 -20.62 -7.14
CA SER A 258 5.73 -20.45 -7.56
C SER A 258 6.72 -20.32 -6.40
N GLY A 259 6.24 -20.07 -5.17
CA GLY A 259 7.08 -19.80 -4.00
C GLY A 259 7.88 -18.50 -4.07
N GLN A 260 7.58 -17.63 -5.05
CA GLN A 260 8.29 -16.37 -5.28
C GLN A 260 7.66 -15.20 -4.52
N VAL A 261 8.47 -14.19 -4.23
CA VAL A 261 7.92 -12.89 -3.83
C VAL A 261 7.28 -12.19 -5.04
N PRO A 262 6.27 -11.34 -4.85
CA PRO A 262 5.59 -10.67 -5.96
C PRO A 262 6.54 -9.93 -6.90
N ARG A 263 7.55 -9.23 -6.37
CA ARG A 263 8.57 -8.54 -7.18
C ARG A 263 9.22 -9.45 -8.22
N ARG A 264 9.68 -10.63 -7.78
CA ARG A 264 10.35 -11.58 -8.67
C ARG A 264 9.37 -12.16 -9.70
N TYR A 265 8.20 -12.60 -9.25
CA TYR A 265 7.19 -13.15 -10.16
C TYR A 265 6.80 -12.16 -11.26
N LEU A 266 6.51 -10.91 -10.88
CA LEU A 266 6.12 -9.89 -11.84
C LEU A 266 7.25 -9.55 -12.83
N TYR A 267 8.49 -9.49 -12.34
CA TYR A 267 9.64 -9.22 -13.20
C TYR A 267 9.79 -10.29 -14.28
N GLU A 268 9.82 -11.56 -13.89
CA GLU A 268 10.02 -12.69 -14.82
C GLU A 268 8.87 -12.85 -15.82
N ASN A 269 7.63 -12.57 -15.39
CA ASN A 269 6.44 -12.85 -16.20
C ASN A 269 5.92 -11.63 -17.00
N PHE A 270 6.33 -10.42 -16.65
CA PHE A 270 5.78 -9.21 -17.27
C PHE A 270 6.81 -8.16 -17.68
N GLU A 271 7.97 -8.07 -17.00
CA GLU A 271 9.01 -7.09 -17.36
C GLU A 271 9.99 -7.66 -18.38
N THR A 272 10.34 -8.96 -18.27
CA THR A 272 11.24 -9.64 -19.22
C THR A 272 10.51 -10.40 -20.33
N ALA A 273 9.18 -10.50 -20.26
CA ALA A 273 8.40 -11.09 -21.33
C ALA A 273 8.48 -10.18 -22.58
N PRO A 274 8.74 -10.75 -23.78
CA PRO A 274 8.80 -10.00 -25.03
C PRO A 274 7.50 -9.21 -25.28
#